data_AF-A0A316IB39-F1
#
_entry.id   AF-A0A316IB39-F1
#
_cell.length_a   1.000
_cell.length_b   1.000
_cell.length_c   1.000
_cell.angle_alpha   90.00
_cell.angle_beta   90.00
_cell.angle_gamma   90.00
#
_symmetry.space_group_name_H-M   'P 1'
#
loop_
_entity.id
_entity.type
_entity.pdbx_description
1 polymer ?
#
loop_
_entity_poly.entity_id
_entity_poly.type
_entity_poly.pdbx_seq_one_letter_code
_entity_poly.pdbx_strand_id
1 'polypeptide(L)'
;MDSSSPSSTSIVETGDTESTWRGTTGQRRTWQISCGDVVDRDRQLTVKVVQGQVVLVGPPGETAILSHDQLVQLRAALREAADQAER
;
A
#
# COMPACT_ATOMS: atom_id res chain seq x y z
N MET A 1 25.47 -17.89 26.18
CA MET A 1 25.32 -16.49 26.66
C MET A 1 26.33 -15.72 25.84
N ASP A 2 26.02 -14.86 24.87
CA ASP A 2 24.91 -13.94 24.62
C ASP A 2 25.03 -13.57 23.11
N SER A 3 24.06 -13.93 22.28
CA SER A 3 23.03 -13.06 21.69
C SER A 3 23.36 -12.56 20.28
N SER A 4 22.52 -13.00 19.36
CA SER A 4 22.43 -12.62 17.97
C SER A 4 22.10 -11.14 17.78
N SER A 5 22.68 -10.51 16.77
CA SER A 5 22.09 -9.33 16.12
C SER A 5 22.57 -9.27 14.67
N PRO A 6 21.73 -9.61 13.69
CA PRO A 6 21.86 -9.04 12.36
C PRO A 6 20.97 -7.79 12.28
N SER A 7 21.63 -6.63 12.20
CA SER A 7 21.01 -5.35 11.85
C SER A 7 20.13 -5.52 10.62
N SER A 8 18.82 -5.31 10.76
CA SER A 8 17.92 -5.22 9.63
C SER A 8 18.24 -3.94 8.86
N THR A 9 19.12 -4.06 7.87
CA THR A 9 19.33 -3.03 6.86
C THR A 9 18.02 -2.85 6.10
N SER A 10 17.38 -1.70 6.30
CA SER A 10 16.23 -1.26 5.54
C SER A 10 16.58 -1.31 4.06
N ILE A 11 15.94 -2.23 3.34
CA ILE A 11 16.03 -2.33 1.89
C ILE A 11 15.25 -1.12 1.36
N VAL A 12 15.98 -0.10 0.94
CA VAL A 12 15.46 0.92 0.03
C VAL A 12 15.51 0.32 -1.38
N GLU A 13 14.53 -0.52 -1.71
CA GLU A 13 14.39 -1.08 -3.05
C GLU A 13 13.81 -0.01 -3.96
N THR A 14 14.68 0.57 -4.79
CA THR A 14 14.28 1.39 -5.93
C THR A 14 14.09 0.42 -7.10
N GLY A 15 12.88 -0.09 -7.26
CA GLY A 15 12.56 -1.12 -8.26
C GLY A 15 11.08 -1.15 -8.56
N ASP A 16 10.74 -0.78 -9.80
CA ASP A 16 9.48 -1.08 -10.48
C ASP A 16 8.22 -0.46 -9.85
N THR A 17 7.65 0.54 -10.53
CA THR A 17 6.41 1.23 -10.15
C THR A 17 5.22 0.28 -9.93
N GLU A 18 5.31 -0.97 -10.40
CA GLU A 18 4.31 -2.03 -10.20
C GLU A 18 4.58 -2.96 -8.99
N SER A 19 5.78 -2.95 -8.43
CA SER A 19 6.17 -3.80 -7.28
C SER A 19 6.17 -3.01 -5.97
N THR A 20 6.45 -1.71 -6.02
CA THR A 20 6.63 -0.84 -4.84
C THR A 20 5.35 -0.64 -4.02
N TRP A 21 4.17 -0.77 -4.63
CA TRP A 21 2.89 -0.57 -3.94
C TRP A 21 2.38 -1.83 -3.23
N ARG A 22 3.06 -2.98 -3.28
CA ARG A 22 2.60 -4.24 -2.68
C ARG A 22 3.46 -4.62 -1.48
N GLY A 23 2.99 -4.31 -0.28
CA GLY A 23 3.63 -4.73 0.97
C GLY A 23 3.02 -6.01 1.53
N THR A 24 3.86 -6.99 1.90
CA THR A 24 3.43 -8.19 2.63
C THR A 24 4.06 -8.22 4.03
N THR A 25 3.36 -7.69 5.03
CA THR A 25 3.76 -7.83 6.44
C THR A 25 2.90 -8.91 7.08
N GLY A 26 3.46 -10.11 7.27
CA GLY A 26 2.90 -11.22 8.05
C GLY A 26 1.39 -11.47 7.86
N GLN A 27 1.01 -12.27 6.86
CA GLN A 27 -0.39 -12.66 6.57
C GLN A 27 -1.35 -11.54 6.17
N ARG A 28 -0.99 -10.25 6.30
CA ARG A 28 -1.81 -9.12 5.82
C ARG A 28 -1.26 -8.59 4.51
N ARG A 29 -2.04 -8.74 3.44
CA ARG A 29 -1.75 -8.08 2.16
C ARG A 29 -2.23 -6.64 2.24
N THR A 30 -1.29 -5.72 2.07
CA THR A 30 -1.51 -4.27 2.12
C THR A 30 -0.96 -3.67 0.82
N TRP A 31 -1.73 -2.79 0.20
CA TRP A 31 -1.31 -2.06 -0.99
C TRP A 31 -1.20 -0.57 -0.68
N GLN A 32 -0.13 0.08 -1.11
CA GLN A 32 0.14 1.50 -0.92
C GLN A 32 0.23 2.20 -2.28
N ILE A 33 -0.81 2.93 -2.65
CA ILE A 33 -0.89 3.65 -3.91
C ILE A 33 -0.45 5.09 -3.66
N SER A 34 0.52 5.60 -4.42
CA SER A 34 0.86 7.02 -4.40
C SER A 34 -0.30 7.86 -4.93
N CYS A 35 -0.58 8.99 -4.30
CA CYS A 35 -1.63 9.93 -4.68
C CYS A 35 -1.18 11.36 -4.38
N GLY A 36 -1.69 12.32 -5.13
CA GLY A 36 -1.49 13.74 -4.83
C GLY A 36 -2.50 14.23 -3.79
N ASP A 37 -2.26 15.41 -3.22
CA ASP A 37 -3.28 16.22 -2.56
C ASP A 37 -3.62 17.46 -3.41
N VAL A 38 -4.51 18.33 -2.91
CA VAL A 38 -4.92 19.57 -3.58
C VAL A 38 -3.75 20.55 -3.81
N VAL A 39 -2.64 20.38 -3.09
CA VAL A 39 -1.41 21.18 -3.22
C VAL A 39 -0.27 20.39 -3.86
N ASP A 40 -0.59 19.32 -4.59
CA ASP A 40 0.34 18.46 -5.35
C ASP A 40 1.46 17.82 -4.52
N ARG A 41 1.23 17.57 -3.23
CA ARG A 41 2.17 16.79 -2.40
C ARG A 41 1.97 15.30 -2.64
N ASP A 42 3.08 14.57 -2.78
CA ASP A 42 3.05 13.11 -2.83
C ASP A 42 2.63 12.54 -1.48
N ARG A 43 1.58 11.73 -1.51
CA ARG A 43 0.97 11.06 -0.37
C ARG A 43 0.66 9.62 -0.72
N GLN A 44 0.25 8.86 0.29
CA GLN A 44 -0.06 7.45 0.12
C GLN A 44 -1.49 7.14 0.56
N LEU A 45 -2.17 6.37 -0.29
CA LEU A 45 -3.46 5.77 -0.02
C LEU A 45 -3.24 4.27 0.19
N THR A 46 -3.74 3.76 1.31
CA THR A 46 -3.50 2.36 1.70
C THR A 46 -4.78 1.54 1.56
N VAL A 47 -4.70 0.44 0.82
CA VAL A 47 -5.73 -0.61 0.76
C VAL A 47 -5.26 -1.77 1.63
N LYS A 48 -6.11 -2.34 2.47
CA LYS A 48 -5.78 -3.54 3.26
C LYS A 48 -7.00 -4.41 3.45
N VAL A 49 -6.80 -5.72 3.62
CA VAL A 49 -7.87 -6.64 4.02
C VAL A 49 -7.76 -6.90 5.53
N VAL A 50 -8.88 -6.72 6.23
CA VAL A 50 -9.00 -6.95 7.67
C VAL A 50 -10.25 -7.78 7.90
N GLN A 51 -10.11 -9.01 8.39
CA GLN A 51 -11.24 -9.88 8.74
C GLN A 51 -12.27 -10.05 7.59
N GLY A 52 -11.79 -10.26 6.37
CA GLY A 52 -12.67 -10.38 5.20
C GLY A 52 -13.26 -9.05 4.70
N GLN A 53 -12.82 -7.91 5.23
CA GLN A 53 -13.28 -6.59 4.80
C GLN A 53 -12.15 -5.82 4.12
N VAL A 54 -12.46 -5.17 2.99
CA VAL A 54 -11.54 -4.26 2.31
C VAL A 54 -11.62 -2.89 3.00
N VAL A 55 -10.49 -2.44 3.55
CA VAL A 55 -10.35 -1.16 4.24
C VAL A 55 -9.47 -0.23 3.40
N LEU A 56 -10.01 0.94 3.09
CA LEU A 56 -9.31 2.03 2.42
C LEU A 56 -8.92 3.08 3.45
N VAL A 57 -7.64 3.43 3.52
CA VAL A 57 -7.12 4.49 4.38
C VAL A 57 -6.54 5.57 3.48
N GLY A 58 -7.23 6.69 3.40
CA GLY A 58 -6.75 7.88 2.72
C GLY A 58 -5.75 8.68 3.57
N PRO A 59 -5.05 9.65 2.96
CA PRO A 59 -4.23 10.60 3.70
C PRO A 59 -5.06 11.36 4.74
N PRO A 60 -4.53 11.59 5.95
CA PRO A 60 -5.28 12.20 7.04
C PRO A 60 -5.64 13.66 6.72
N GLY A 61 -6.92 14.00 6.85
CA GLY A 61 -7.41 15.39 6.80
C GLY A 61 -7.42 16.03 5.42
N GLU A 62 -7.13 15.29 4.35
CA GLU A 62 -6.93 15.85 3.02
C GLU A 62 -7.61 15.03 1.93
N THR A 63 -7.99 15.70 0.84
CA THR A 63 -8.55 15.04 -0.35
C THR A 63 -7.41 14.43 -1.16
N ALA A 64 -7.47 13.11 -1.36
CA ALA A 64 -6.59 12.42 -2.28
C ALA A 64 -7.02 12.70 -3.73
N ILE A 65 -6.09 13.15 -4.55
CA ILE A 65 -6.23 13.29 -5.99
C ILE A 65 -5.45 12.13 -6.62
N LEU A 66 -6.12 11.41 -7.52
CA LEU A 66 -5.50 10.31 -8.25
C LEU A 66 -5.37 10.68 -9.72
N SER A 67 -4.16 10.52 -10.27
CA SER A 67 -3.95 10.51 -11.71
C SER A 67 -4.57 9.27 -12.35
N HIS A 68 -4.65 9.25 -13.68
CA HIS A 68 -5.17 8.09 -14.40
C HIS A 68 -4.41 6.79 -14.04
N ASP A 69 -3.09 6.84 -14.00
CA ASP A 69 -2.24 5.68 -13.68
C ASP A 69 -2.46 5.21 -12.23
N GLN A 70 -2.54 6.15 -11.29
CA GLN A 70 -2.83 5.85 -9.88
C GLN A 70 -4.22 5.25 -9.70
N LEU A 71 -5.21 5.67 -10.49
CA LEU A 71 -6.55 5.09 -10.48
C LEU A 71 -6.55 3.66 -11.02
N VAL A 72 -5.76 3.38 -12.06
CA VAL A 72 -5.58 2.02 -12.60
C VAL A 72 -4.94 1.10 -11.54
N GLN A 73 -3.92 1.59 -10.83
CA GLN A 73 -3.30 0.87 -9.71
C GLN A 73 -4.31 0.61 -8.60
N LEU A 74 -5.07 1.63 -8.16
CA LEU A 74 -6.10 1.46 -7.13
C LEU A 74 -7.13 0.41 -7.52
N ARG A 75 -7.61 0.42 -8.76
CA ARG A 75 -8.54 -0.60 -9.27
C ARG A 75 -7.97 -2.01 -9.18
N ALA A 76 -6.70 -2.19 -9.52
CA ALA A 76 -6.02 -3.48 -9.43
C ALA A 76 -5.85 -3.94 -7.97
N ALA A 77 -5.47 -3.04 -7.04
CA ALA A 77 -5.44 -3.36 -5.60
C ALA A 77 -6.81 -3.77 -5.08
N LEU A 78 -7.86 -3.02 -5.41
CA LEU A 78 -9.22 -3.31 -4.93
C LEU A 78 -9.72 -4.67 -5.43
N ARG A 79 -9.42 -5.02 -6.68
CA ARG A 79 -9.77 -6.34 -7.23
C ARG A 79 -9.09 -7.45 -6.44
N GLU A 80 -7.80 -7.33 -6.17
CA GLU A 80 -7.07 -8.34 -5.41
C GLU A 80 -7.40 -8.37 -3.91
N ALA A 81 -7.81 -7.23 -3.36
CA ALA A 81 -8.33 -7.15 -2.01
C ALA A 81 -9.69 -7.85 -1.92
N ALA A 82 -10.55 -7.70 -2.92
CA ALA A 82 -11.83 -8.41 -2.99
C ALA A 82 -11.63 -9.93 -3.10
N ASP A 83 -10.77 -10.39 -4.01
CA ASP A 83 -10.42 -11.81 -4.15
C ASP A 83 -9.85 -12.43 -2.87
N GLN A 84 -9.31 -11.61 -1.96
CA GLN A 84 -8.80 -12.05 -0.66
C GLN A 84 -9.80 -11.91 0.47
N ALA A 85 -10.72 -10.96 0.37
CA ALA A 85 -11.83 -10.84 1.30
C ALA A 85 -12.82 -12.02 1.19
N GLU A 86 -12.92 -12.61 -0.01
CA GLU A 86 -13.73 -13.81 -0.27
C GLU A 86 -13.09 -15.14 0.20
N ARG A 87 -11.81 -15.14 0.60
CA ARG A 87 -11.12 -16.33 1.13
C ARG A 87 -11.24 -16.43 2.65
#